data_AF-A0A821F508-F1
#
_entry.id   AF-A0A821F508-F1
#
_cell.length_a   1.000
_cell.length_b   1.000
_cell.length_c   1.000
_cell.angle_alpha   90.00
_cell.angle_beta   90.00
_cell.angle_gamma   90.00
#
_symmetry.space_group_name_H-M   'P 1'
#
loop_
_entity.id
_entity.type
_entity.pdbx_description
1 polymer ?
#
loop_
_entity_poly.entity_id
_entity_poly.type
_entity_poly.pdbx_seq_one_letter_code
_entity_poly.pdbx_strand_id
1 'polypeptide(L)'
;TEWVSIYQLPDANDRIQHIDIGASVNGFVTEQGHVYLWGPTVPYGKVSSEENFRNVSIDNPVQRDLRTDNNERPLQISCSRGQFHAHVLLLTEQGSIYSMGSNYKAKLGIESNQLFTGEWTLIESTRSCPFKMIASGGIHSSALSNDGRAFTWGCGSDGRLGHAEAQGHRYLYKEHEPRPIDLFNNQQVASIATSYYHMAAIVVQ
;
A
#
# COMPACT_ATOMS: atom_id res chain seq x y z
N THR A 1 -0.25 -6.42 -30.46
CA THR A 1 -1.23 -5.43 -29.95
C THR A 1 -1.90 -5.88 -28.65
N GLU A 2 -1.45 -6.98 -28.01
CA GLU A 2 -2.10 -7.56 -26.81
C GLU A 2 -1.51 -7.09 -25.46
N TRP A 3 -0.59 -6.12 -25.47
CA TRP A 3 0.11 -5.63 -24.26
C TRP A 3 -0.35 -4.24 -23.81
N VAL A 4 -1.40 -3.70 -24.43
CA VAL A 4 -1.95 -2.37 -24.13
C VAL A 4 -3.45 -2.51 -23.94
N SER A 5 -3.96 -1.97 -22.83
CA SER A 5 -5.39 -1.85 -22.56
C SER A 5 -5.82 -0.39 -22.62
N ILE A 6 -7.04 -0.15 -23.09
CA ILE A 6 -7.67 1.16 -23.08
C ILE A 6 -8.89 1.04 -22.16
N TYR A 7 -8.99 1.96 -21.20
CA TYR A 7 -10.16 2.09 -20.35
C TYR A 7 -10.70 3.50 -20.44
N GLN A 8 -12.00 3.62 -20.63
CA GLN A 8 -12.71 4.89 -20.62
C GLN A 8 -13.47 5.03 -19.30
N LEU A 9 -13.26 6.14 -18.59
CA LEU A 9 -13.99 6.43 -17.36
C LEU A 9 -15.51 6.50 -17.64
N PRO A 10 -16.35 5.97 -16.73
CA PRO A 10 -17.81 6.06 -16.89
C PRO A 10 -18.33 7.51 -16.86
N ASP A 11 -17.74 8.36 -16.02
CA ASP A 11 -18.02 9.81 -16.00
C ASP A 11 -16.95 10.57 -16.79
N ALA A 12 -17.39 11.27 -17.85
CA ALA A 12 -16.52 12.06 -18.70
C ALA A 12 -16.00 13.35 -18.04
N ASN A 13 -16.61 13.78 -16.93
CA ASN A 13 -16.16 14.94 -16.16
C ASN A 13 -15.16 14.59 -15.05
N ASP A 14 -15.03 13.31 -14.72
CA ASP A 14 -14.04 12.85 -13.74
C ASP A 14 -12.65 12.76 -14.38
N ARG A 15 -11.62 12.95 -13.56
CA ARG A 15 -10.21 12.95 -13.99
C ARG A 15 -9.40 12.00 -13.13
N ILE A 16 -8.31 11.48 -13.68
CA ILE A 16 -7.40 10.62 -12.92
C ILE A 16 -6.55 11.49 -12.00
N GLN A 17 -6.62 11.21 -10.70
CA GLN A 17 -5.82 11.85 -9.66
C GLN A 17 -4.47 11.15 -9.48
N HIS A 18 -4.45 9.81 -9.46
CA HIS A 18 -3.23 9.01 -9.36
C HIS A 18 -3.44 7.61 -9.92
N ILE A 19 -2.41 7.02 -10.52
CA ILE A 19 -2.41 5.64 -11.02
C ILE A 19 -1.13 4.95 -10.55
N ASP A 20 -1.24 3.68 -10.13
CA ASP A 20 -0.09 2.83 -9.88
C ASP A 20 -0.31 1.42 -10.44
N ILE A 21 0.76 0.84 -10.96
CA ILE A 21 0.77 -0.46 -11.63
C ILE A 21 1.69 -1.38 -10.83
N GLY A 22 1.11 -2.42 -10.22
CA GLY A 22 1.86 -3.43 -9.49
C GLY A 22 2.30 -4.58 -10.39
N ALA A 23 2.78 -5.67 -9.79
CA ALA A 23 3.15 -6.87 -10.54
C ALA A 23 1.92 -7.69 -10.98
N SER A 24 0.86 -7.66 -10.18
CA SER A 24 -0.32 -8.52 -10.37
C SER A 24 -1.65 -7.85 -9.93
N VAL A 25 -1.57 -6.65 -9.37
CA VAL A 25 -2.70 -5.77 -9.08
C VAL A 25 -2.34 -4.38 -9.56
N ASN A 26 -3.29 -3.70 -10.16
CA ASN A 26 -3.17 -2.36 -10.70
C ASN A 26 -4.31 -1.53 -10.15
N GLY A 27 -4.12 -0.21 -10.07
CA GLY A 27 -5.18 0.65 -9.60
C GLY A 27 -4.98 2.11 -9.94
N PHE A 28 -6.08 2.83 -10.00
CA PHE A 28 -6.07 4.29 -10.07
C PHE A 28 -7.16 4.87 -9.17
N VAL A 29 -6.97 6.13 -8.82
CA VAL A 29 -7.94 6.95 -8.11
C VAL A 29 -8.28 8.19 -8.94
N THR A 30 -9.50 8.68 -8.80
CA THR A 30 -10.00 9.84 -9.52
C THR A 30 -10.08 11.09 -8.65
N GLU A 31 -10.22 12.26 -9.26
CA GLU A 31 -10.36 13.54 -8.54
C GLU A 31 -11.64 13.57 -7.69
N GLN A 32 -12.71 12.88 -8.12
CA GLN A 32 -13.94 12.70 -7.35
C GLN A 32 -13.81 11.67 -6.22
N GLY A 33 -12.67 10.97 -6.10
CA GLY A 33 -12.41 10.02 -5.03
C GLY A 33 -12.81 8.58 -5.32
N HIS A 34 -13.15 8.25 -6.57
CA HIS A 34 -13.40 6.87 -6.94
C HIS A 34 -12.08 6.08 -7.01
N VAL A 35 -12.13 4.81 -6.62
CA VAL A 35 -10.97 3.92 -6.66
C VAL A 35 -11.27 2.78 -7.60
N TYR A 36 -10.36 2.45 -8.52
CA TYR A 36 -10.53 1.35 -9.46
C TYR A 36 -9.36 0.38 -9.35
N LEU A 37 -9.66 -0.92 -9.38
CA LEU A 37 -8.67 -1.99 -9.31
C LEU A 37 -8.88 -3.01 -10.43
N TRP A 38 -7.78 -3.56 -10.96
CA TRP A 38 -7.79 -4.68 -11.91
C TRP A 38 -6.48 -5.48 -11.85
N GLY A 39 -6.43 -6.61 -12.55
CA GLY A 39 -5.28 -7.50 -12.63
C GLY A 39 -5.58 -8.94 -12.17
N PRO A 40 -4.61 -9.85 -12.29
CA PRO A 40 -4.77 -11.28 -11.96
C PRO A 40 -4.94 -11.56 -10.45
N THR A 41 -4.55 -10.63 -9.58
CA THR A 41 -4.60 -10.83 -8.12
C THR A 41 -5.22 -9.65 -7.39
N VAL A 42 -6.40 -9.20 -7.84
CA VAL A 42 -7.12 -8.16 -7.11
C VAL A 42 -7.60 -8.72 -5.77
N PRO A 43 -7.31 -8.05 -4.64
CA PRO A 43 -7.92 -8.38 -3.36
C PRO A 43 -9.44 -8.30 -3.41
N TYR A 44 -10.14 -9.43 -3.22
CA TYR A 44 -11.60 -9.48 -3.21
C TYR A 44 -12.15 -10.32 -2.06
N GLY A 45 -13.22 -9.84 -1.42
CA GLY A 45 -14.04 -10.61 -0.47
C GLY A 45 -13.45 -10.82 0.93
N LYS A 46 -14.21 -11.48 1.81
CA LYS A 46 -13.74 -11.91 3.13
C LYS A 46 -13.21 -13.34 3.03
N VAL A 47 -12.01 -13.60 3.54
CA VAL A 47 -11.41 -14.93 3.55
C VAL A 47 -11.38 -15.47 4.98
N SER A 48 -11.98 -16.64 5.19
CA SER A 48 -12.08 -17.29 6.50
C SER A 48 -10.95 -18.28 6.82
N SER A 49 -10.05 -18.58 5.87
CA SER A 49 -8.91 -19.49 6.06
C SER A 49 -7.77 -19.25 5.05
N GLU A 50 -6.54 -19.66 5.40
CA GLU A 50 -5.34 -19.53 4.55
C GLU A 50 -5.47 -20.20 3.17
N GLU A 51 -6.37 -21.18 3.02
CA GLU A 51 -6.51 -21.93 1.77
C GLU A 51 -7.51 -21.29 0.77
N ASN A 52 -8.18 -20.21 1.16
CA ASN A 52 -9.22 -19.56 0.36
C ASN A 52 -8.86 -18.15 -0.11
N PHE A 53 -7.57 -17.86 -0.37
CA PHE A 53 -7.17 -16.62 -1.05
C PHE A 53 -7.75 -16.60 -2.47
N ARG A 54 -8.95 -16.07 -2.65
CA ARG A 54 -9.53 -15.85 -3.98
C ARG A 54 -8.95 -14.58 -4.57
N ASN A 55 -7.74 -14.69 -5.09
CA ASN A 55 -7.27 -13.78 -6.12
C ASN A 55 -8.22 -13.94 -7.31
N VAL A 56 -8.97 -12.88 -7.62
CA VAL A 56 -9.83 -12.85 -8.79
C VAL A 56 -9.07 -12.12 -9.88
N SER A 57 -8.97 -12.76 -11.06
CA SER A 57 -8.51 -12.06 -12.25
C SER A 57 -9.61 -11.14 -12.74
N ILE A 58 -9.30 -9.86 -12.82
CA ILE A 58 -10.19 -8.83 -13.34
C ILE A 58 -9.47 -8.15 -14.49
N ASP A 59 -9.97 -8.34 -15.70
CA ASP A 59 -9.30 -7.85 -16.91
C ASP A 59 -9.52 -6.34 -17.13
N ASN A 60 -10.61 -5.79 -16.58
CA ASN A 60 -10.98 -4.39 -16.70
C ASN A 60 -11.05 -3.69 -15.33
N PRO A 61 -10.70 -2.39 -15.23
CA PRO A 61 -10.89 -1.61 -14.00
C PRO A 61 -12.30 -1.74 -13.41
N VAL A 62 -12.39 -2.18 -12.16
CA VAL A 62 -13.63 -2.27 -11.38
C VAL A 62 -13.58 -1.30 -10.21
N GLN A 63 -14.66 -0.53 -10.04
CA GLN A 63 -14.81 0.44 -8.97
C GLN A 63 -14.88 -0.23 -7.59
N ARG A 64 -14.09 0.28 -6.66
CA ARG A 64 -13.78 -0.25 -5.33
C ARG A 64 -13.57 0.90 -4.35
N ASP A 65 -14.56 1.77 -4.28
CA ASP A 65 -14.47 3.00 -3.49
C ASP A 65 -14.23 2.74 -2.00
N LEU A 66 -13.44 3.63 -1.42
CA LEU A 66 -13.28 3.73 0.01
C LEU A 66 -14.59 4.25 0.63
N ARG A 67 -15.11 3.56 1.64
CA ARG A 67 -16.26 4.01 2.42
C ARG A 67 -15.81 4.30 3.85
N THR A 68 -15.93 5.55 4.26
CA THR A 68 -15.59 6.02 5.61
C THR A 68 -16.73 6.86 6.16
N ASP A 69 -16.81 6.97 7.49
CA ASP A 69 -17.84 7.79 8.14
C ASP A 69 -17.71 9.29 7.79
N ASN A 70 -16.49 9.74 7.48
CA ASN A 70 -16.18 11.14 7.16
C ASN A 70 -16.09 11.42 5.65
N ASN A 71 -16.38 10.44 4.78
CA ASN A 71 -16.22 10.54 3.32
C ASN A 71 -14.83 11.05 2.90
N GLU A 72 -13.77 10.55 3.56
CA GLU A 72 -12.39 10.84 3.21
C GLU A 72 -12.10 10.50 1.75
N ARG A 73 -11.54 11.47 1.02
CA ARG A 73 -11.28 11.32 -0.42
C ARG A 73 -9.89 10.71 -0.68
N PRO A 74 -9.81 9.62 -1.45
CA PRO A 74 -8.52 9.05 -1.87
C PRO A 74 -7.71 9.99 -2.77
N LEU A 75 -6.42 10.13 -2.51
CA LEU A 75 -5.47 10.94 -3.29
C LEU A 75 -4.39 10.11 -3.98
N GLN A 76 -3.90 9.06 -3.31
CA GLN A 76 -2.84 8.23 -3.84
C GLN A 76 -3.20 6.75 -3.65
N ILE A 77 -2.84 5.94 -4.63
CA ILE A 77 -2.89 4.48 -4.56
C ILE A 77 -1.50 3.92 -4.79
N SER A 78 -1.12 2.88 -4.07
CA SER A 78 0.08 2.10 -4.39
C SER A 78 -0.21 0.62 -4.47
N CYS A 79 0.23 0.00 -5.56
CA CYS A 79 -0.02 -1.39 -5.90
C CYS A 79 1.27 -2.22 -5.78
N SER A 80 1.19 -3.36 -5.09
CA SER A 80 2.38 -4.13 -4.73
C SER A 80 3.19 -4.61 -5.93
N ARG A 81 4.52 -4.59 -5.78
CA ARG A 81 5.48 -5.13 -6.75
C ARG A 81 5.66 -6.65 -6.65
N GLY A 82 4.97 -7.30 -5.70
CA GLY A 82 5.02 -8.74 -5.47
C GLY A 82 4.10 -9.51 -6.42
N GLN A 83 4.61 -10.57 -7.07
CA GLN A 83 3.80 -11.46 -7.92
C GLN A 83 2.85 -12.35 -7.10
N PHE A 84 3.17 -12.58 -5.83
CA PHE A 84 2.38 -13.35 -4.89
C PHE A 84 2.00 -12.48 -3.70
N HIS A 85 0.87 -12.79 -3.07
CA HIS A 85 0.41 -12.08 -1.87
C HIS A 85 0.25 -10.57 -2.08
N ALA A 86 -0.42 -10.17 -3.17
CA ALA A 86 -0.62 -8.77 -3.51
C ALA A 86 -1.28 -7.98 -2.37
N HIS A 87 -0.88 -6.73 -2.23
CA HIS A 87 -1.51 -5.76 -1.33
C HIS A 87 -1.58 -4.40 -2.02
N VAL A 88 -2.52 -3.59 -1.54
CA VAL A 88 -2.73 -2.24 -2.04
C VAL A 88 -2.79 -1.29 -0.85
N LEU A 89 -2.14 -0.15 -1.00
CA LEU A 89 -2.21 0.96 -0.06
C LEU A 89 -3.01 2.10 -0.70
N LEU A 90 -3.75 2.84 0.12
CA LEU A 90 -4.51 4.01 -0.28
C LEU A 90 -4.25 5.13 0.72
N LEU A 91 -3.97 6.33 0.23
CA LEU A 91 -3.77 7.53 1.03
C LEU A 91 -4.91 8.49 0.76
N THR A 92 -5.50 9.05 1.83
CA THR A 92 -6.58 10.03 1.74
C THR A 92 -6.09 11.46 1.88
N GLU A 93 -6.95 12.44 1.58
CA GLU A 93 -6.66 13.87 1.74
C GLU A 93 -6.48 14.30 3.22
N GLN A 94 -6.99 13.50 4.17
CA GLN A 94 -6.74 13.68 5.60
C GLN A 94 -5.38 13.10 6.04
N GLY A 95 -4.65 12.45 5.13
CA GLY A 95 -3.38 11.79 5.41
C GLY A 95 -3.54 10.42 6.07
N SER A 96 -4.73 9.84 6.07
CA SER A 96 -5.00 8.49 6.56
C SER A 96 -4.54 7.44 5.56
N ILE A 97 -3.98 6.34 6.04
CA ILE A 97 -3.56 5.22 5.20
C ILE A 97 -4.49 4.02 5.39
N TYR A 98 -5.07 3.56 4.29
CA TYR A 98 -5.83 2.31 4.23
C TYR A 98 -5.04 1.24 3.49
N SER A 99 -5.27 -0.01 3.87
CA SER A 99 -4.66 -1.16 3.20
C SER A 99 -5.69 -2.25 2.92
N MET A 100 -5.41 -3.05 1.90
CA MET A 100 -6.14 -4.29 1.59
C MET A 100 -5.24 -5.32 0.91
N GLY A 101 -5.71 -6.56 0.86
CA GLY A 101 -5.01 -7.70 0.27
C GLY A 101 -4.38 -8.60 1.31
N SER A 102 -3.25 -9.19 0.95
CA SER A 102 -2.58 -10.17 1.80
C SER A 102 -1.79 -9.52 2.92
N ASN A 103 -2.03 -9.98 4.15
CA ASN A 103 -1.25 -9.66 5.34
C ASN A 103 -0.04 -10.57 5.54
N TYR A 104 0.39 -11.33 4.52
CA TYR A 104 1.61 -12.11 4.59
C TYR A 104 2.79 -11.21 4.98
N LYS A 105 3.51 -11.59 6.05
CA LYS A 105 4.58 -10.82 6.70
C LYS A 105 4.14 -9.45 7.24
N ALA A 106 2.86 -9.27 7.60
CA ALA A 106 2.32 -8.06 8.24
C ALA A 106 2.40 -6.77 7.40
N LYS A 107 2.56 -6.89 6.07
CA LYS A 107 2.73 -5.75 5.16
C LYS A 107 1.49 -4.84 5.00
N LEU A 108 0.35 -5.21 5.58
CA LEU A 108 -0.80 -4.32 5.68
C LEU A 108 -0.66 -3.29 6.80
N GLY A 109 0.20 -3.54 7.80
CA GLY A 109 0.43 -2.59 8.89
C GLY A 109 -0.69 -2.57 9.94
N ILE A 110 -1.65 -3.48 9.83
CA ILE A 110 -2.82 -3.56 10.72
C ILE A 110 -2.60 -4.59 11.83
N GLU A 111 -3.07 -4.29 13.03
CA GLU A 111 -3.11 -5.24 14.15
C GLU A 111 -4.21 -6.29 13.93
N SER A 112 -3.91 -7.29 13.09
CA SER A 112 -4.84 -8.38 12.79
C SER A 112 -4.10 -9.70 12.60
N ASN A 113 -4.68 -10.76 13.15
CA ASN A 113 -4.26 -12.14 12.90
C ASN A 113 -4.79 -12.68 11.57
N GLN A 114 -5.67 -11.94 10.88
CA GLN A 114 -6.12 -12.34 9.56
C GLN A 114 -5.00 -12.16 8.54
N LEU A 115 -4.81 -13.18 7.71
CA LEU A 115 -3.79 -13.17 6.64
C LEU A 115 -4.25 -12.44 5.38
N PHE A 116 -5.49 -11.96 5.36
CA PHE A 116 -6.10 -11.27 4.23
C PHE A 116 -7.24 -10.36 4.68
N THR A 117 -7.41 -9.24 4.00
CA THR A 117 -8.64 -8.43 4.03
C THR A 117 -8.98 -7.96 2.62
N GLY A 118 -10.23 -8.16 2.18
CA GLY A 118 -10.72 -7.65 0.89
C GLY A 118 -11.40 -6.29 1.00
N GLU A 119 -11.46 -5.72 2.20
CA GLU A 119 -12.05 -4.41 2.48
C GLU A 119 -10.95 -3.41 2.83
N TRP A 120 -11.15 -2.14 2.49
CA TRP A 120 -10.27 -1.07 2.92
C TRP A 120 -10.22 -1.00 4.44
N THR A 121 -9.05 -1.25 5.00
CA THR A 121 -8.83 -1.29 6.45
C THR A 121 -7.88 -0.17 6.83
N LEU A 122 -8.30 0.70 7.74
CA LEU A 122 -7.45 1.79 8.24
C LEU A 122 -6.27 1.23 9.03
N ILE A 123 -5.09 1.79 8.80
CA ILE A 123 -3.91 1.53 9.64
C ILE A 123 -4.02 2.42 10.88
N GLU A 124 -4.68 1.93 11.93
CA GLU A 124 -5.01 2.68 13.15
C GLU A 124 -3.80 3.37 13.81
N SER A 125 -2.62 2.73 13.79
CA SER A 125 -1.37 3.27 14.32
C SER A 125 -0.86 4.53 13.60
N THR A 126 -1.42 4.87 12.43
CA THR A 126 -1.08 6.09 11.67
C THR A 126 -1.91 7.31 12.03
N ARG A 127 -2.99 7.19 12.83
CA ARG A 127 -3.94 8.30 13.08
C ARG A 127 -3.33 9.56 13.68
N SER A 128 -2.27 9.43 14.46
CA SER A 128 -1.62 10.56 15.14
C SER A 128 -0.65 11.34 14.24
N CYS A 129 -0.41 10.87 13.01
CA CYS A 129 0.59 11.41 12.11
C CYS A 129 0.05 11.40 10.67
N PRO A 130 -0.38 12.53 10.10
CA PRO A 130 -0.89 12.54 8.74
C PRO A 130 0.23 12.33 7.71
N PHE A 131 -0.07 11.57 6.66
CA PHE A 131 0.86 11.19 5.61
C PHE A 131 0.64 11.96 4.30
N LYS A 132 1.71 12.09 3.50
CA LYS A 132 1.69 12.69 2.16
C LYS A 132 2.10 11.75 1.04
N MET A 133 2.79 10.65 1.35
CA MET A 133 3.14 9.66 0.34
C MET A 133 3.09 8.23 0.88
N ILE A 134 2.72 7.30 0.01
CA ILE A 134 2.77 5.86 0.24
C ILE A 134 3.51 5.16 -0.90
N ALA A 135 4.16 4.04 -0.60
CA ALA A 135 4.72 3.14 -1.60
C ALA A 135 4.72 1.70 -1.09
N SER A 136 4.28 0.76 -1.94
CA SER A 136 4.21 -0.67 -1.66
C SER A 136 5.28 -1.45 -2.43
N GLY A 137 5.95 -2.36 -1.74
CA GLY A 137 6.99 -3.23 -2.30
C GLY A 137 6.50 -4.64 -2.61
N GLY A 138 7.42 -5.60 -2.62
CA GLY A 138 7.07 -7.02 -2.79
C GLY A 138 6.29 -7.56 -1.60
N ILE A 139 6.89 -7.47 -0.41
CA ILE A 139 6.34 -7.96 0.86
C ILE A 139 6.53 -6.97 2.02
N HIS A 140 6.66 -5.69 1.70
CA HIS A 140 6.83 -4.59 2.65
C HIS A 140 6.18 -3.33 2.10
N SER A 141 6.00 -2.35 2.97
CA SER A 141 5.31 -1.10 2.72
C SER A 141 6.09 0.04 3.32
N SER A 142 5.87 1.24 2.78
CA SER A 142 6.51 2.46 3.23
C SER A 142 5.59 3.65 3.10
N ALA A 143 5.78 4.65 3.96
CA ALA A 143 5.02 5.89 3.92
C ALA A 143 5.89 7.07 4.39
N LEU A 144 5.54 8.26 3.92
CA LEU A 144 6.19 9.52 4.29
C LEU A 144 5.16 10.44 4.94
N SER A 145 5.41 10.80 6.19
CA SER A 145 4.57 11.73 6.95
C SER A 145 4.73 13.17 6.47
N ASN A 146 3.75 14.01 6.80
CA ASN A 146 3.80 15.45 6.53
C ASN A 146 4.99 16.15 7.21
N ASP A 147 5.41 15.65 8.38
CA ASP A 147 6.55 16.18 9.14
C ASP A 147 7.93 15.66 8.65
N GLY A 148 7.97 14.93 7.54
CA GLY A 148 9.21 14.55 6.87
C GLY A 148 9.85 13.25 7.39
N ARG A 149 9.14 12.45 8.18
CA ARG A 149 9.60 11.14 8.66
C ARG A 149 9.19 10.02 7.72
N ALA A 150 10.13 9.15 7.38
CA ALA A 150 9.85 7.93 6.63
C ALA A 150 9.51 6.77 7.59
N PHE A 151 8.50 6.00 7.22
CA PHE A 151 8.02 4.82 7.95
C PHE A 151 8.05 3.60 7.05
N THR A 152 8.31 2.44 7.63
CA THR A 152 8.31 1.14 6.94
C THR A 152 7.69 0.06 7.80
N TRP A 153 7.05 -0.92 7.14
CA TRP A 153 6.50 -2.10 7.81
C TRP A 153 6.40 -3.30 6.87
N GLY A 154 6.07 -4.46 7.42
CA GLY A 154 6.01 -5.72 6.70
C GLY A 154 7.26 -6.57 6.90
N CYS A 155 7.73 -7.25 5.85
CA CYS A 155 8.90 -8.12 5.93
C CYS A 155 10.20 -7.32 6.11
N GLY A 156 10.97 -7.67 7.15
CA GLY A 156 12.25 -7.07 7.48
C GLY A 156 13.48 -7.77 6.93
N SER A 157 13.32 -8.87 6.19
CA SER A 157 14.46 -9.65 5.70
C SER A 157 15.40 -8.84 4.82
N ASP A 158 16.69 -9.11 4.98
CA ASP A 158 17.77 -8.46 4.21
C ASP A 158 17.88 -6.95 4.48
N GLY A 159 17.40 -6.48 5.64
CA GLY A 159 17.43 -5.08 6.03
C GLY A 159 16.50 -4.16 5.23
N ARG A 160 15.52 -4.69 4.47
CA ARG A 160 14.69 -3.89 3.53
C ARG A 160 13.82 -2.79 4.16
N LEU A 161 13.60 -2.87 5.47
CA LEU A 161 12.88 -1.83 6.21
C LEU A 161 13.81 -0.70 6.70
N GLY A 162 15.13 -0.83 6.55
CA GLY A 162 16.08 0.18 7.04
C GLY A 162 16.17 0.28 8.56
N HIS A 163 15.62 -0.70 9.30
CA HIS A 163 15.77 -0.81 10.74
C HIS A 163 16.98 -1.67 11.10
N ALA A 164 17.63 -1.39 12.23
CA ALA A 164 18.69 -2.26 12.74
C ALA A 164 18.10 -3.65 13.06
N GLU A 165 18.57 -4.69 12.37
CA GLU A 165 18.16 -6.06 12.67
C GLU A 165 18.62 -6.44 14.09
N ALA A 166 17.70 -6.97 14.90
CA ALA A 166 18.10 -7.68 16.10
C ALA A 166 18.92 -8.91 15.67
N GLN A 167 20.13 -9.06 16.22
CA GLN A 167 21.05 -10.15 15.84
C GLN A 167 20.34 -11.51 15.87
N GLY A 168 20.44 -12.27 14.77
CA GLY A 168 19.95 -13.65 14.68
C GLY A 168 18.58 -13.86 14.04
N HIS A 169 17.79 -12.81 13.73
CA HIS A 169 16.41 -12.95 13.24
C HIS A 169 16.18 -12.56 11.76
N ARG A 170 17.24 -12.55 10.93
CA ARG A 170 17.20 -12.07 9.53
C ARG A 170 16.00 -12.56 8.68
N TYR A 171 15.53 -13.80 8.86
CA TYR A 171 14.41 -14.35 8.06
C TYR A 171 13.02 -14.23 8.73
N LEU A 172 12.99 -13.94 10.04
CA LEU A 172 11.75 -13.86 10.83
C LEU A 172 11.37 -12.43 11.19
N TYR A 173 12.30 -11.48 11.05
CA TYR A 173 12.05 -10.08 11.33
C TYR A 173 10.93 -9.52 10.43
N LYS A 174 9.94 -8.91 11.09
CA LYS A 174 8.84 -8.17 10.48
C LYS A 174 8.40 -7.07 11.43
N GLU A 175 7.95 -5.97 10.87
CA GLU A 175 7.26 -4.92 11.62
C GLU A 175 5.78 -5.02 11.33
N HIS A 176 4.98 -5.12 12.39
CA HIS A 176 3.53 -5.33 12.28
C HIS A 176 2.76 -4.05 11.95
N GLU A 177 3.36 -2.91 12.27
CA GLU A 177 2.79 -1.57 12.13
C GLU A 177 3.85 -0.64 11.53
N PRO A 178 3.44 0.49 10.90
CA PRO A 178 4.37 1.49 10.42
C PRO A 178 5.33 1.96 11.52
N ARG A 179 6.62 1.66 11.35
CA ARG A 179 7.69 2.09 12.26
C ARG A 179 8.53 3.17 11.61
N PRO A 180 8.85 4.28 12.32
CA PRO A 180 9.75 5.30 11.79
C PRO A 180 11.16 4.73 11.58
N ILE A 181 11.81 5.17 10.51
CA ILE A 181 13.19 4.77 10.17
C ILE A 181 14.17 5.73 10.86
N ASP A 182 14.78 5.26 11.95
CA ASP A 182 15.68 6.08 12.79
C ASP A 182 16.89 6.67 12.04
N LEU A 183 17.29 6.04 10.92
CA LEU A 183 18.38 6.51 10.06
C LEU A 183 18.16 7.96 9.58
N PHE A 184 16.91 8.40 9.45
CA PHE A 184 16.55 9.72 8.93
C PHE A 184 16.15 10.73 10.02
N ASN A 185 16.30 10.43 11.32
CA ASN A 185 15.77 11.27 12.40
C ASN A 185 16.25 12.74 12.38
N ASN A 186 17.41 13.02 11.75
CA ASN A 186 17.97 14.37 11.60
C ASN A 186 17.90 14.91 10.16
N GLN A 187 17.05 14.32 9.32
CA GLN A 187 16.93 14.66 7.90
C GLN A 187 15.47 14.87 7.54
N GLN A 188 15.21 15.79 6.61
CA GLN A 188 13.87 15.98 6.05
C GLN A 188 13.72 15.08 4.83
N VAL A 189 12.96 13.99 4.95
CA VAL A 189 12.67 13.12 3.81
C VAL A 189 11.68 13.84 2.89
N ALA A 190 12.11 14.09 1.67
CA ALA A 190 11.33 14.76 0.64
C ALA A 190 10.51 13.77 -0.20
N SER A 191 11.04 12.56 -0.43
CA SER A 191 10.38 11.55 -1.26
C SER A 191 10.83 10.15 -0.88
N ILE A 192 9.96 9.18 -1.14
CA ILE A 192 10.23 7.75 -0.96
C ILE A 192 9.86 6.98 -2.24
N ALA A 193 10.56 5.88 -2.48
CA ALA A 193 10.22 4.92 -3.53
C ALA A 193 10.53 3.51 -3.05
N THR A 194 9.68 2.56 -3.40
CA THR A 194 9.80 1.18 -2.94
C THR A 194 9.68 0.21 -4.11
N SER A 195 10.65 -0.69 -4.19
CA SER A 195 10.75 -1.76 -5.20
C SER A 195 10.34 -3.10 -4.58
N TYR A 196 10.60 -4.20 -5.29
CA TYR A 196 10.35 -5.54 -4.74
C TYR A 196 11.09 -5.77 -3.40
N TYR A 197 12.38 -5.42 -3.35
CA TYR A 197 13.30 -5.75 -2.24
C TYR A 197 13.93 -4.54 -1.54
N HIS A 198 13.91 -3.36 -2.17
CA HIS A 198 14.59 -2.16 -1.67
C HIS A 198 13.63 -1.00 -1.52
N MET A 199 13.92 -0.14 -0.55
CA MET A 199 13.32 1.19 -0.40
C MET A 199 14.42 2.24 -0.55
N ALA A 200 14.08 3.36 -1.16
CA ALA A 200 14.94 4.53 -1.29
C ALA A 200 14.21 5.75 -0.74
N ALA A 201 14.97 6.66 -0.11
CA ALA A 201 14.49 7.94 0.34
C ALA A 201 15.41 9.04 -0.20
N ILE A 202 14.81 10.15 -0.64
CA ILE A 202 15.52 11.38 -0.97
C ILE A 202 15.31 12.35 0.18
N VAL A 203 16.41 12.88 0.70
CA VAL A 203 16.40 13.87 1.79
C VAL A 203 16.80 15.23 1.25
N VAL A 204 16.24 16.29 1.84
CA VAL A 204 16.66 17.68 1.63
C VAL A 204 17.38 18.18 2.88
N GLN A 205 18.39 19.03 2.65
CA GLN A 205 19.10 19.75 3.71
C GLN A 205 18.32 20.98 4.15
#